data_AF-A0A4P5TS96-F1
#
_entry.id   AF-A0A4P5TS96-F1
#
_cell.length_a   1.000
_cell.length_b   1.000
_cell.length_c   1.000
_cell.angle_alpha   90.00
_cell.angle_beta   90.00
_cell.angle_gamma   90.00
#
_symmetry.space_group_name_H-M   'P 1'
#
loop_
_entity.id
_entity.type
_entity.pdbx_description
1 polymer ?
#
loop_
_entity_poly.entity_id
_entity_poly.type
_entity_poly.pdbx_seq_one_letter_code
_entity_poly.pdbx_strand_id
1 'polypeptide(L)' 'MNWYSERGEKTEQNLYNDVYAVLKHIQNFPENFSMIQKNYRQAVLGRFPYVIVYKIYRTEISVYSLFHTSRNSRKKIRRK' A
#
# COMPACT_ATOMS: atom_id res chain seq x y z
N MET A 1 11.41 13.42 18.96
CA MET A 1 10.27 12.47 18.82
C MET A 1 8.96 13.14 19.24
N ASN A 2 8.57 14.27 18.61
CA ASN A 2 7.16 14.63 18.47
C ASN A 2 7.03 15.72 17.39
N TRP A 3 6.83 15.31 16.14
CA TRP A 3 6.57 16.22 15.01
C TRP A 3 5.08 16.21 14.63
N TYR A 4 4.24 15.48 15.38
CA TYR A 4 2.93 15.00 14.93
C TYR A 4 1.74 15.45 15.79
N SER A 5 1.86 16.55 16.52
CA SER A 5 0.73 17.02 17.32
C SER A 5 0.24 18.36 16.78
N GLU A 6 -0.96 18.34 16.20
CA GLU A 6 -2.02 19.39 16.33
C GLU A 6 -2.84 19.70 15.07
N ARG A 7 -2.64 19.04 13.91
CA ARG A 7 -3.47 19.36 12.72
C ARG A 7 -4.13 18.19 11.96
N GLY A 8 -3.90 16.92 12.32
CA GLY A 8 -4.38 15.80 11.47
C GLY A 8 -4.55 14.44 12.13
N GLU A 9 -4.64 14.36 13.46
CA GLU A 9 -4.47 13.14 14.25
C GLU A 9 -5.37 11.96 13.81
N LYS A 10 -6.62 12.24 13.41
CA LYS A 10 -7.55 11.20 12.93
C LYS A 10 -7.17 10.65 11.55
N THR A 11 -6.65 11.48 10.65
CA THR A 11 -6.33 11.09 9.27
C THR A 11 -5.10 10.20 9.22
N GLU A 12 -4.09 10.53 10.02
CA GLU A 12 -2.86 9.74 10.13
C GLU A 12 -3.12 8.40 10.81
N GLN A 13 -3.91 8.39 11.89
CA GLN A 13 -4.32 7.15 12.54
C GLN A 13 -5.15 6.27 11.61
N ASN A 14 -6.04 6.87 10.82
CA ASN A 14 -6.83 6.14 9.82
C ASN A 14 -5.96 5.53 8.73
N LEU A 15 -4.95 6.25 8.23
CA LEU A 15 -3.99 5.71 7.27
C LEU A 15 -3.20 4.55 7.86
N TYR A 16 -2.68 4.72 9.09
CA TYR A 16 -1.96 3.65 9.78
C TYR A 16 -2.81 2.38 9.92
N ASN A 17 -4.07 2.54 10.35
CA ASN A 17 -5.00 1.43 10.51
C ASN A 17 -5.29 0.73 9.17
N ASP A 18 -5.49 1.50 8.08
CA ASP A 18 -5.74 0.95 6.74
C ASP A 18 -4.51 0.19 6.20
N VAL A 19 -3.30 0.75 6.35
CA VAL A 19 -2.04 0.08 5.98
C VAL A 19 -1.90 -1.22 6.78
N TYR A 20 -2.11 -1.18 8.09
CA TYR A 20 -1.97 -2.33 8.96
C TYR A 20 -2.98 -3.45 8.64
N ALA A 21 -4.23 -3.09 8.33
CA ALA A 21 -5.24 -4.04 7.90
C ALA A 21 -4.84 -4.74 6.59
N VAL A 22 -4.31 -4.00 5.61
CA VAL A 22 -3.82 -4.58 4.35
C VAL A 22 -2.60 -5.47 4.58
N LEU A 23 -1.65 -5.08 5.45
CA LEU A 23 -0.50 -5.90 5.79
C LEU A 23 -0.91 -7.24 6.44
N LYS A 24 -1.89 -7.23 7.35
CA LYS A 24 -2.46 -8.47 7.91
C LYS A 24 -3.11 -9.34 6.83
N HIS A 25 -3.80 -8.73 5.87
CA HIS A 25 -4.37 -9.47 4.75
C HIS A 25 -3.27 -10.10 3.88
N ILE A 26 -2.21 -9.35 3.57
CA ILE A 26 -1.04 -9.87 2.84
C ILE A 26 -0.41 -11.05 3.61
N GLN A 27 -0.31 -10.96 4.93
CA GLN A 27 0.25 -12.05 5.74
C GLN A 27 -0.59 -13.32 5.68
N ASN A 28 -1.92 -13.19 5.75
CA ASN A 28 -2.83 -14.35 5.77
C ASN A 28 -3.08 -14.93 4.38
N PHE A 29 -3.17 -14.08 3.35
CA PHE A 29 -3.47 -14.46 1.98
C PHE A 29 -2.57 -13.70 0.99
N PRO A 30 -1.24 -13.98 1.00
CA PRO A 30 -0.29 -13.24 0.20
C PRO A 30 -0.52 -13.39 -1.31
N GLU A 31 -1.22 -14.43 -1.76
CA GLU A 31 -1.48 -14.68 -3.17
C GLU A 31 -2.74 -14.01 -3.71
N ASN A 32 -3.61 -13.45 -2.85
CA ASN A 32 -4.89 -12.83 -3.24
C ASN A 32 -4.73 -11.51 -4.01
N PHE A 33 -3.58 -10.85 -3.91
CA PHE A 33 -3.35 -9.59 -4.57
C PHE A 33 -2.71 -9.75 -5.95
N SER A 34 -3.04 -8.85 -6.88
CA SER A 34 -2.60 -8.92 -8.27
C SER A 34 -1.08 -8.91 -8.39
N MET A 35 -0.56 -9.84 -9.19
CA MET A 35 0.84 -9.86 -9.62
C MET A 35 1.03 -8.84 -10.74
N ILE A 36 2.08 -8.01 -10.64
CA ILE A 36 2.41 -7.04 -11.69
C ILE A 36 3.49 -7.60 -12.60
N GLN A 37 4.66 -7.94 -12.05
CA GLN A 37 5.84 -8.34 -12.82
C GLN A 37 6.86 -9.05 -11.91
N LYS A 38 7.64 -10.02 -12.41
CA LYS A 38 8.77 -10.67 -11.68
C LYS A 38 8.43 -11.11 -10.23
N ASN A 39 7.24 -11.68 -10.02
CA ASN A 39 6.69 -12.09 -8.72
C ASN A 39 6.43 -10.95 -7.71
N TYR A 40 6.51 -9.69 -8.13
CA TYR A 40 6.02 -8.57 -7.34
C TYR A 40 4.50 -8.49 -7.40
N ARG A 41 3.90 -8.27 -6.23
CA ARG A 41 2.46 -8.10 -6.05
C ARG A 41 2.15 -6.70 -5.53
N GLN A 42 0.98 -6.19 -5.88
CA GLN A 42 0.48 -4.91 -5.39
C GLN A 42 -0.81 -5.08 -4.60
N ALA A 43 -0.83 -4.54 -3.39
CA ALA A 43 -2.04 -4.38 -2.60
C ALA A 43 -2.43 -2.91 -2.55
N VAL A 44 -3.58 -2.58 -3.13
CA VAL A 44 -4.14 -1.23 -3.10
C VAL A 44 -4.87 -1.03 -1.76
N LEU A 45 -4.64 0.10 -1.10
CA LEU A 45 -5.41 0.48 0.08
C LEU A 45 -6.85 0.83 -0.32
N GLY A 46 -7.83 0.39 0.47
CA GLY A 46 -9.25 0.56 0.14
C GLY A 46 -9.73 2.00 0.27
N ARG A 47 -9.27 2.74 1.28
CA ARG A 47 -9.73 4.11 1.55
C ARG A 47 -8.80 5.19 1.02
N PHE A 48 -7.53 4.86 0.84
CA PHE A 48 -6.52 5.81 0.41
C PHE A 48 -5.88 5.37 -0.89
N PRO A 49 -5.45 6.32 -1.74
CA PRO A 49 -4.75 6.01 -2.96
C PRO A 49 -3.29 5.70 -2.63
N TYR A 50 -3.06 4.62 -1.88
CA TYR A 50 -1.74 4.04 -1.61
C TYR A 50 -1.69 2.61 -2.12
N VAL A 51 -0.49 2.16 -2.47
CA VAL A 51 -0.23 0.79 -2.92
C VAL A 51 0.99 0.25 -2.18
N ILE A 52 0.84 -0.93 -1.60
CA ILE A 52 1.93 -1.71 -1.01
C ILE A 52 2.47 -2.64 -2.09
N VAL A 53 3.76 -2.54 -2.39
CA VAL A 53 4.45 -3.49 -3.26
C VAL A 53 5.24 -4.45 -2.40
N TYR A 54 4.99 -5.75 -2.61
CA TYR A 54 5.65 -6.80 -1.86
C TYR A 54 5.97 -8.00 -2.76
N LYS A 55 6.82 -8.89 -2.27
CA LYS A 55 7.16 -10.15 -2.92
C LYS A 55 7.07 -11.27 -1.92
N ILE A 56 6.58 -12.41 -2.39
CA ILE A 56 6.50 -13.64 -1.61
C ILE A 56 7.76 -14.45 -1.89
N TYR A 57 8.47 -14.80 -0.83
CA TYR A 57 9.55 -15.78 -0.82
C TYR A 57 9.08 -17.05 -0.15
N ARG A 58 9.87 -18.12 -0.24
CA ARG A 58 9.49 -19.43 0.32
C ARG A 58 9.28 -19.39 1.83
N THR A 59 9.96 -18.50 2.54
CA THR A 59 9.99 -18.43 4.00
C THR A 59 9.42 -17.13 4.56
N GLU A 60 9.20 -16.11 3.73
CA GLU A 60 8.83 -14.78 4.19
C GLU A 60 8.16 -13.94 3.11
N ILE A 61 7.58 -12.82 3.53
CA ILE A 61 7.02 -11.80 2.64
C ILE A 61 7.83 -10.52 2.84
N SER A 62 8.50 -10.04 1.79
CA SER A 62 9.25 -8.78 1.85
C SER A 62 8.41 -7.66 1.26
N VAL A 63 8.12 -6.64 2.08
CA VAL A 63 7.48 -5.40 1.65
C VAL A 63 8.55 -4.44 1.16
N TYR A 64 8.48 -4.03 -0.10
CA TYR A 64 9.48 -3.15 -0.72
C TYR A 64 9.14 -1.67 -0.55
N SER A 65 7.86 -1.32 -0.62
CA SER A 65 7.46 0.08 -0.67
C SER A 65 5.95 0.29 -0.49
N LEU A 66 5.62 1.48 0.01
CA LEU A 66 4.27 2.03 0.10
C LEU A 66 4.20 3.32 -0.76
N PHE A 67 3.48 3.29 -1.87
CA PHE A 67 3.43 4.38 -2.85
C PHE A 67 2.07 5.07 -2.89
N HIS A 68 2.04 6.41 -2.93
CA HIS A 68 0.80 7.17 -3.13
C HIS A 68 0.43 7.26 -4.63
N THR A 69 -0.64 6.58 -5.03
CA THR A 69 -1.10 6.49 -6.42
C THR A 69 -1.80 7.76 -6.93
N SER A 70 -2.45 8.56 -6.08
CA SER A 70 -3.17 9.76 -6.58
C SER A 70 -2.24 10.93 -6.91
N ARG A 71 -1.04 11.00 -6.31
CA ARG A 71 0.00 11.99 -6.69
C ARG A 71 0.67 11.68 -8.02
N ASN A 72 0.40 10.52 -8.62
CA ASN A 72 0.87 10.12 -9.94
C ASN A 72 -0.28 9.76 -10.92
N SER A 73 -1.48 10.32 -10.71
CA SER A 73 -2.66 10.07 -11.56
C SER A 73 -2.54 10.63 -13.00
N ARG A 74 -1.65 11.60 -13.23
CA ARG A 74 -1.48 12.30 -14.51
C ARG A 74 -0.79 11.52 -15.65
N LYS A 75 -0.50 10.23 -15.46
CA LYS A 75 0.02 9.36 -16.54
C LYS A 75 -0.84 8.15 -16.86
N LYS A 76 -2.04 8.00 -16.28
CA LYS A 76 -2.85 6.78 -16.52
C LYS A 76 -3.73 6.81 -17.77
N ILE A 77 -4.12 7.99 -18.28
CA ILE A 77 -4.86 8.09 -19.56
C ILE A 77 -4.47 9.38 -20.26
N ARG A 78 -3.64 9.30 -21.32
CA ARG A 78 -3.55 10.35 -22.33
C ARG A 78 -4.67 10.07 -23.32
N ARG A 79 -5.81 10.74 -23.21
CA ARG A 79 -6.77 10.80 -24.32
C ARG A 79 -6.07 11.58 -25.44
N LYS A 80 -6.07 10.97 -26.63
CA LYS A 80 -5.53 11.55 -27.86
C LYS A 80 -6.35 12.77 -28.26
#